data_AF-A0AA35TTJ2-F1
#
_entry.id   AF-A0AA35TTJ2-F1
#
_cell.length_a   1.000
_cell.length_b   1.000
_cell.length_c   1.000
_cell.angle_alpha   90.00
_cell.angle_beta   90.00
_cell.angle_gamma   90.00
#
_symmetry.space_group_name_H-M   'P 1'
#
loop_
_entity.id
_entity.type
_entity.pdbx_description
1 polymer ?
#
loop_
_entity_poly.entity_id
_entity_poly.type
_entity_poly.pdbx_seq_one_letter_code
_entity_poly.pdbx_strand_id
1 'polypeptide(L)'
;MQILVTNDDGPASPLVSPLIRAAASLGTVTVVLPATERSWTAKAMTRYADLPLARRDHPDRDGNAVSGFTLGGTPADCVNAGCYLLGPRPPDLVLSGVNAGENTGVSYAAGSGTIGACLEANIALVPAIALSQQLTPAGFASWAAPRAGRAGNRARRRARAARPLAARATRRSAASADRPGTRARYPTHSGV
;
A
#
# COMPACT_ATOMS: atom_id res chain seq x y z
N MET A 1 10.05 -1.74 13.74
CA MET A 1 9.44 -2.30 12.52
C MET A 1 9.62 -1.30 11.39
N GLN A 2 10.17 -1.73 10.25
CA GLN A 2 10.29 -0.99 9.00
C GLN A 2 9.09 -1.32 8.11
N ILE A 3 8.36 -0.31 7.67
CA ILE A 3 7.12 -0.47 6.90
C ILE A 3 7.29 0.23 5.56
N LEU A 4 7.05 -0.48 4.47
CA LEU A 4 6.96 0.09 3.15
C LEU A 4 5.49 0.39 2.81
N VAL A 5 5.21 1.60 2.35
CA VAL A 5 3.87 1.99 1.88
C VAL A 5 3.91 2.26 0.37
N THR A 6 2.96 1.68 -0.36
CA THR A 6 2.76 1.90 -1.79
C THR A 6 1.27 2.01 -2.16
N ASN A 7 0.96 2.29 -3.42
CA ASN A 7 -0.39 2.23 -4.00
C ASN A 7 -0.34 2.08 -5.53
N ASP A 8 -1.50 1.99 -6.18
CA ASP A 8 -1.71 2.09 -7.63
C ASP A 8 -2.32 3.43 -8.08
N ASP A 9 -3.04 4.14 -7.20
CA ASP A 9 -3.57 5.49 -7.49
C ASP A 9 -2.49 6.59 -7.67
N GLY A 10 -1.25 6.33 -7.24
CA GLY A 10 -0.13 7.28 -7.32
C GLY A 10 -0.13 8.41 -6.27
N PRO A 11 0.78 9.39 -6.42
CA PRO A 11 1.11 10.42 -5.43
C PRO A 11 0.00 11.41 -5.08
N ALA A 12 -0.98 11.57 -5.97
CA ALA A 12 -2.10 12.51 -5.80
C ALA A 12 -3.27 11.89 -5.00
N SER A 13 -3.22 10.58 -4.73
CA SER A 13 -4.28 9.89 -4.00
C SER A 13 -4.47 10.50 -2.61
N PRO A 14 -5.70 10.92 -2.23
CA PRO A 14 -5.97 11.37 -0.86
C PRO A 14 -5.88 10.26 0.18
N LEU A 15 -5.91 9.00 -0.26
CA LEU A 15 -6.01 7.85 0.63
C LEU A 15 -4.64 7.35 1.10
N VAL A 16 -3.57 7.74 0.40
CA VAL A 16 -2.20 7.40 0.79
C VAL A 16 -1.80 8.12 2.09
N SER A 17 -2.14 9.40 2.28
CA SER A 17 -1.77 10.11 3.51
C SER A 17 -2.41 9.49 4.75
N PRO A 18 -3.73 9.18 4.80
CA PRO A 18 -4.32 8.40 5.89
C PRO A 18 -3.61 7.08 6.16
N LEU A 19 -3.18 6.35 5.13
CA LEU A 19 -2.44 5.09 5.30
C LEU A 19 -1.06 5.34 5.91
N ILE A 20 -0.29 6.29 5.38
CA ILE A 20 1.02 6.69 5.91
C ILE A 20 0.90 7.07 7.39
N ARG A 21 -0.13 7.86 7.75
CA ARG A 21 -0.41 8.24 9.14
C ARG A 21 -0.66 7.05 10.05
N ALA A 22 -1.44 6.08 9.59
CA ALA A 22 -1.71 4.87 10.35
C ALA A 22 -0.44 4.01 10.49
N ALA A 23 0.32 3.84 9.40
CA ALA A 23 1.56 3.08 9.37
C ALA A 23 2.64 3.69 10.30
N ALA A 24 2.78 5.02 10.31
CA ALA A 24 3.74 5.74 11.15
C ALA A 24 3.48 5.55 12.66
N SER A 25 2.27 5.16 13.06
CA SER A 25 1.97 4.81 14.45
C SER A 25 2.45 3.41 14.86
N LEU A 26 2.88 2.58 13.89
CA LEU A 26 3.30 1.19 14.09
C LEU A 26 4.81 1.00 13.93
N GLY A 27 5.49 1.90 13.22
CA GLY A 27 6.92 1.78 12.94
C GLY A 27 7.45 2.90 12.03
N THR A 28 8.71 2.73 11.61
CA THR A 28 9.36 3.64 10.66
C THR A 28 8.83 3.36 9.26
N VAL A 29 8.43 4.42 8.54
CA VAL A 29 7.78 4.30 7.23
C VAL A 29 8.69 4.83 6.13
N THR A 30 8.82 4.04 5.07
CA THR A 30 9.31 4.48 3.75
C THR A 30 8.16 4.42 2.76
N VAL A 31 7.99 5.45 1.95
CA VAL A 31 6.93 5.52 0.94
C VAL A 31 7.53 5.38 -0.45
N VAL A 32 6.98 4.51 -1.30
CA VAL A 32 7.35 4.41 -2.72
C VAL A 32 6.08 4.28 -3.54
N LEU A 33 5.76 5.29 -4.32
CA LEU A 33 4.55 5.32 -5.15
C LEU A 33 4.91 5.34 -6.63
N PRO A 34 4.07 4.77 -7.51
CA PRO A 34 4.18 5.04 -8.94
C PRO A 34 4.08 6.54 -9.21
N ALA A 35 4.85 7.08 -10.15
CA ALA A 35 4.84 8.51 -10.47
C ALA A 35 3.50 9.00 -11.05
N THR A 36 2.75 8.09 -11.66
CA THR A 36 1.41 8.31 -12.23
C THR A 36 0.44 7.26 -11.71
N GLU A 37 -0.84 7.44 -11.98
CA GLU A 37 -1.88 6.44 -11.73
C GLU A 37 -1.60 5.17 -12.56
N ARG A 38 -1.79 3.99 -11.95
CA ARG A 38 -1.43 2.65 -12.45
C ARG A 38 -2.44 1.58 -12.02
N SER A 39 -3.74 1.89 -11.98
CA SER A 39 -4.77 0.87 -11.77
C SER A 39 -4.81 -0.10 -12.94
N TRP A 40 -5.41 -1.27 -12.73
CA TRP A 40 -5.56 -2.31 -13.76
C TRP A 40 -4.25 -2.88 -14.33
N THR A 41 -3.12 -2.72 -13.62
CA THR A 41 -1.83 -3.26 -14.06
C THR A 41 -1.51 -4.66 -13.53
N ALA A 42 -2.36 -5.25 -12.68
CA ALA A 42 -2.08 -6.52 -12.01
C ALA A 42 -0.68 -6.49 -11.32
N LYS A 43 0.06 -7.61 -11.40
CA LYS A 43 1.48 -7.71 -11.02
C LYS A 43 2.44 -7.43 -12.20
N ALA A 44 2.12 -6.48 -13.09
CA ALA A 44 3.05 -6.11 -14.15
C ALA A 44 4.38 -5.63 -13.55
N MET A 45 5.48 -5.91 -14.25
CA MET A 45 6.84 -5.46 -13.91
C MET A 45 7.43 -4.79 -15.15
N THR A 46 8.20 -3.72 -14.94
CA THR A 46 8.86 -3.01 -16.04
C THR A 46 10.19 -3.67 -16.34
N ARG A 47 10.39 -4.14 -17.58
CA ARG A 47 11.60 -4.89 -17.99
C ARG A 47 12.52 -4.14 -18.94
N TYR A 48 11.97 -3.35 -19.87
CA TYR A 48 12.70 -2.76 -20.99
C TYR A 48 12.60 -1.23 -21.00
N ALA A 49 12.59 -0.62 -19.81
CA ALA A 49 12.57 0.83 -19.67
C ALA A 49 13.29 1.22 -18.37
N ASP A 50 13.88 2.41 -18.39
CA ASP A 50 14.39 3.02 -17.18
C ASP A 50 13.24 3.38 -16.23
N LEU A 51 13.52 3.29 -14.94
CA LEU A 51 12.59 3.62 -13.87
C LEU A 51 13.10 4.83 -13.09
N PRO A 52 12.82 6.08 -13.55
CA PRO A 52 13.23 7.28 -12.84
C PRO A 52 12.71 7.26 -11.40
N LEU A 53 13.61 7.43 -10.44
CA LEU A 53 13.32 7.54 -9.02
C LEU A 53 13.50 9.01 -8.60
N ALA A 54 12.47 9.61 -8.03
CA ALA A 54 12.51 10.98 -7.53
C ALA A 54 12.09 11.02 -6.05
N ARG A 55 12.77 11.84 -5.25
CA ARG A 55 12.41 12.03 -3.85
C ARG A 55 11.11 12.84 -3.74
N ARG A 56 10.21 12.39 -2.88
CA ARG A 56 8.95 13.05 -2.57
C ARG A 56 8.53 12.74 -1.14
N ASP A 57 8.70 13.72 -0.25
CA ASP A 57 8.32 13.55 1.14
C ASP A 57 6.79 13.69 1.29
N HIS A 58 6.24 12.93 2.23
CA HIS A 58 4.80 12.89 2.52
C HIS A 58 4.53 13.33 3.96
N PRO A 59 3.44 14.07 4.24
CA PRO A 59 3.12 14.45 5.60
C PRO A 59 2.54 13.28 6.39
N ASP A 60 3.02 13.10 7.63
CA ASP A 60 2.41 12.21 8.62
C ASP A 60 1.17 12.87 9.28
N ARG A 61 0.80 12.40 10.49
CA ARG A 61 -0.38 12.85 11.23
C ARG A 61 -0.17 14.17 11.98
N ASP A 62 1.07 14.44 12.31
CA ASP A 62 1.50 15.59 13.09
C ASP A 62 2.14 16.66 12.17
N GLY A 63 2.20 16.38 10.86
CA GLY A 63 2.74 17.27 9.84
C GLY A 63 4.23 17.06 9.58
N ASN A 64 4.85 16.05 10.19
CA ASN A 64 6.25 15.71 9.95
C ASN A 64 6.43 15.07 8.58
N ALA A 65 7.59 15.29 7.98
CA ALA A 65 7.98 14.68 6.73
C ALA A 65 8.30 13.19 6.92
N VAL A 66 7.60 12.33 6.19
CA VAL A 66 7.93 10.92 5.99
C VAL A 66 8.70 10.82 4.68
N SER A 67 9.88 10.18 4.74
CA SER A 67 10.70 9.96 3.56
C SER A 67 9.93 9.16 2.51
N GLY A 68 9.89 9.68 1.29
CA GLY A 68 9.18 9.05 0.21
C GLY A 68 9.82 9.24 -1.15
N PHE A 69 9.37 8.41 -2.07
CA PHE A 69 9.84 8.39 -3.44
C PHE A 69 8.66 8.19 -4.39
N THR A 70 8.82 8.73 -5.60
CA THR A 70 8.03 8.34 -6.76
C THR A 70 8.90 7.59 -7.75
N LEU A 71 8.38 6.53 -8.35
CA LEU A 71 9.06 5.69 -9.33
C LEU A 71 8.28 5.66 -10.65
N GLY A 72 8.95 5.78 -11.78
CA GLY A 72 8.31 5.74 -13.12
C GLY A 72 7.64 4.41 -13.51
N GLY A 73 7.59 3.42 -12.61
CA GLY A 73 7.12 2.06 -12.87
C GLY A 73 5.70 1.77 -12.39
N THR A 74 5.48 0.48 -12.13
CA THR A 74 4.25 -0.11 -11.58
C THR A 74 4.30 -0.18 -10.05
N PRO A 75 3.18 -0.50 -9.36
CA PRO A 75 3.18 -0.76 -7.93
C PRO A 75 4.13 -1.91 -7.53
N ALA A 76 4.26 -2.94 -8.37
CA ALA A 76 5.21 -4.03 -8.12
C ALA A 76 6.66 -3.56 -8.24
N ASP A 77 7.00 -2.73 -9.24
CA ASP A 77 8.33 -2.12 -9.35
C ASP A 77 8.65 -1.26 -8.10
N CYS A 78 7.65 -0.54 -7.55
CA CYS A 78 7.80 0.24 -6.32
C CYS A 78 8.14 -0.64 -5.11
N VAL A 79 7.48 -1.79 -4.97
CA VAL A 79 7.76 -2.75 -3.91
C VAL A 79 9.15 -3.35 -4.09
N ASN A 80 9.52 -3.73 -5.31
CA ASN A 80 10.84 -4.28 -5.61
C ASN A 80 11.96 -3.29 -5.21
N ALA A 81 11.82 -2.02 -5.61
CA ALA A 81 12.75 -0.97 -5.20
C ALA A 81 12.80 -0.78 -3.68
N GLY A 82 11.64 -0.77 -3.01
CA GLY A 82 11.56 -0.65 -1.55
C GLY A 82 12.19 -1.82 -0.79
N CYS A 83 12.12 -3.03 -1.35
CA CYS A 83 12.71 -4.23 -0.74
C CYS A 83 14.22 -4.33 -0.94
N TYR A 84 14.74 -3.88 -2.09
CA TYR A 84 16.11 -4.22 -2.51
C TYR A 84 17.04 -3.01 -2.74
N LEU A 85 16.50 -1.81 -2.94
CA LEU A 85 17.31 -0.63 -3.31
C LEU A 85 17.39 0.42 -2.20
N LEU A 86 16.27 0.69 -1.52
CA LEU A 86 16.14 1.92 -0.71
C LEU A 86 16.59 1.80 0.75
N GLY A 87 16.94 0.60 1.20
CA GLY A 87 17.34 0.35 2.57
C GLY A 87 18.42 -0.74 2.69
N PRO A 88 19.10 -0.81 3.84
CA PRO A 88 20.15 -1.80 4.08
C PRO A 88 19.59 -3.23 4.23
N ARG A 89 18.28 -3.38 4.40
CA ARG A 89 17.55 -4.64 4.51
C ARG A 89 16.11 -4.46 4.01
N PRO A 90 15.42 -5.55 3.62
CA PRO A 90 14.01 -5.50 3.28
C PRO A 90 13.14 -4.97 4.44
N PRO A 91 11.97 -4.38 4.13
CA PRO A 91 10.99 -3.98 5.13
C PRO A 91 10.43 -5.20 5.87
N ASP A 92 9.92 -4.96 7.07
CA ASP A 92 9.26 -6.00 7.89
C ASP A 92 7.79 -6.21 7.45
N LEU A 93 7.21 -5.23 6.74
CA LEU A 93 5.82 -5.24 6.27
C LEU A 93 5.65 -4.31 5.05
N VAL A 94 4.87 -4.75 4.07
CA VAL A 94 4.40 -3.90 2.95
C VAL A 94 2.90 -3.60 3.10
N LEU A 95 2.52 -2.34 3.00
CA LEU A 95 1.14 -1.89 2.94
C LEU A 95 0.85 -1.27 1.57
N SER A 96 -0.10 -1.84 0.84
CA SER A 96 -0.50 -1.37 -0.48
C SER A 96 -1.92 -0.79 -0.44
N GLY A 97 -2.07 0.48 -0.86
CA GLY A 97 -3.35 1.17 -0.97
C GLY A 97 -3.40 2.54 -0.27
N VAL A 98 -4.52 2.98 0.30
CA VAL A 98 -5.86 2.36 0.20
C VAL A 98 -6.44 2.67 -1.17
N ASN A 99 -6.77 1.64 -1.97
CA ASN A 99 -7.39 1.80 -3.28
C ASN A 99 -8.80 2.41 -3.17
N ALA A 100 -9.14 3.35 -4.05
CA ALA A 100 -10.45 3.98 -4.16
C ALA A 100 -11.44 3.12 -4.98
N GLY A 101 -11.73 1.92 -4.49
CA GLY A 101 -12.62 0.95 -5.12
C GLY A 101 -12.46 -0.42 -4.47
N GLU A 102 -13.44 -1.31 -4.64
CA GLU A 102 -13.33 -2.68 -4.15
C GLU A 102 -12.48 -3.52 -5.12
N ASN A 103 -11.56 -4.31 -4.57
CA ASN A 103 -10.83 -5.34 -5.31
C ASN A 103 -11.40 -6.74 -4.97
N THR A 104 -12.73 -6.87 -4.97
CA THR A 104 -13.43 -8.12 -4.64
C THR A 104 -13.87 -8.87 -5.88
N GLY A 105 -13.60 -10.17 -5.94
CA GLY A 105 -13.90 -11.02 -7.09
C GLY A 105 -12.69 -11.19 -8.02
N VAL A 106 -12.67 -12.29 -8.77
CA VAL A 106 -11.49 -12.73 -9.54
C VAL A 106 -11.06 -11.69 -10.57
N SER A 107 -12.00 -11.09 -11.31
CA SER A 107 -11.68 -10.11 -12.35
C SER A 107 -10.98 -8.87 -11.79
N TYR A 108 -11.47 -8.32 -10.69
CA TYR A 108 -10.86 -7.17 -10.04
C TYR A 108 -9.54 -7.54 -9.36
N ALA A 109 -9.49 -8.70 -8.70
CA ALA A 109 -8.27 -9.15 -8.04
C ALA A 109 -7.13 -9.42 -9.02
N ALA A 110 -7.45 -10.01 -10.19
CA ALA A 110 -6.47 -10.30 -11.24
C ALA A 110 -5.93 -9.04 -11.93
N GLY A 111 -6.72 -7.96 -11.99
CA GLY A 111 -6.29 -6.66 -12.54
C GLY A 111 -5.67 -5.71 -11.51
N SER A 112 -5.81 -5.96 -10.22
CA SER A 112 -5.47 -4.99 -9.17
C SER A 112 -3.96 -4.77 -9.03
N GLY A 113 -3.51 -3.52 -9.26
CA GLY A 113 -2.14 -3.09 -8.97
C GLY A 113 -1.84 -3.09 -7.47
N THR A 114 -2.83 -2.74 -6.65
CA THR A 114 -2.76 -2.84 -5.18
C THR A 114 -2.42 -4.26 -4.73
N ILE A 115 -3.07 -5.29 -5.30
CA ILE A 115 -2.77 -6.69 -4.99
C ILE A 115 -1.44 -7.12 -5.64
N GLY A 116 -1.14 -6.66 -6.86
CA GLY A 116 0.13 -6.92 -7.54
C GLY A 116 1.35 -6.51 -6.70
N ALA A 117 1.29 -5.35 -6.04
CA ALA A 117 2.32 -4.93 -5.08
C ALA A 117 2.51 -5.94 -3.93
N CYS A 118 1.42 -6.46 -3.35
CA CYS A 118 1.51 -7.47 -2.28
C CYS A 118 2.02 -8.82 -2.79
N LEU A 119 1.71 -9.20 -4.03
CA LEU A 119 2.28 -10.40 -4.65
C LEU A 119 3.79 -10.26 -4.81
N GLU A 120 4.28 -9.09 -5.21
CA GLU A 120 5.72 -8.82 -5.28
C GLU A 120 6.40 -8.87 -3.91
N ALA A 121 5.78 -8.29 -2.89
CA ALA A 121 6.30 -8.36 -1.52
C ALA A 121 6.42 -9.80 -1.03
N ASN A 122 5.41 -10.64 -1.30
CA ASN A 122 5.44 -12.05 -0.93
C ASN A 122 6.52 -12.84 -1.68
N ILE A 123 6.79 -12.52 -2.95
CA ILE A 123 7.93 -13.09 -3.70
C ILE A 123 9.26 -12.73 -3.01
N ALA A 124 9.36 -11.52 -2.47
CA ALA A 124 10.49 -11.07 -1.66
C ALA A 124 10.50 -11.64 -0.22
N LEU A 125 9.59 -12.56 0.11
CA LEU A 125 9.38 -13.12 1.45
C LEU A 125 9.03 -12.09 2.53
N VAL A 126 8.45 -10.96 2.12
CA VAL A 126 7.98 -9.90 3.02
C VAL A 126 6.45 -10.00 3.18
N PRO A 127 5.93 -10.06 4.42
CA PRO A 127 4.50 -10.00 4.67
C PRO A 127 3.88 -8.74 4.08
N ALA A 128 2.67 -8.86 3.49
CA ALA A 128 2.03 -7.73 2.83
C ALA A 128 0.51 -7.69 3.01
N ILE A 129 -0.04 -6.48 3.06
CA ILE A 129 -1.48 -6.23 3.20
C ILE A 129 -1.95 -5.28 2.10
N ALA A 130 -2.93 -5.74 1.32
CA ALA A 130 -3.66 -4.91 0.36
C ALA A 130 -4.89 -4.30 1.04
N LEU A 131 -5.06 -2.98 0.94
CA LEU A 131 -6.19 -2.24 1.51
C LEU A 131 -6.98 -1.58 0.38
N SER A 132 -8.30 -1.75 0.41
CA SER A 132 -9.21 -1.23 -0.60
C SER A 132 -10.52 -0.80 0.07
N GLN A 133 -11.12 0.29 -0.39
CA GLN A 133 -12.34 0.81 0.23
C GLN A 133 -13.39 1.15 -0.83
N GLN A 134 -14.57 0.56 -0.68
CA GLN A 134 -15.75 0.97 -1.45
C GLN A 134 -16.12 2.41 -1.10
N LEU A 135 -16.25 3.26 -2.11
CA LEU A 135 -16.74 4.61 -1.96
C LEU A 135 -18.17 4.68 -2.51
N THR A 136 -19.08 5.32 -1.76
CA THR A 136 -20.38 5.73 -2.31
C THR A 136 -20.17 6.62 -3.55
N PRO A 137 -21.11 6.70 -4.51
CA PRO A 137 -20.98 7.58 -5.68
C PRO A 137 -20.65 9.03 -5.32
N ALA A 138 -21.32 9.59 -4.30
CA ALA A 138 -21.00 10.92 -3.79
C ALA A 138 -19.59 11.00 -3.16
N GLY A 139 -19.15 9.94 -2.49
CA GLY A 139 -17.81 9.79 -1.96
C GLY A 139 -16.75 9.77 -3.07
N PHE A 140 -16.98 9.00 -4.13
CA PHE A 140 -16.12 8.92 -5.30
C PHE A 140 -16.09 10.24 -6.09
N ALA A 141 -17.25 10.88 -6.31
CA ALA A 141 -17.30 12.21 -6.93
C ALA A 141 -16.51 13.24 -6.10
N SER A 142 -16.59 13.17 -4.76
CA SER A 142 -15.78 14.02 -3.89
C SER A 142 -14.28 13.68 -3.90
N TRP A 143 -13.92 12.46 -4.31
CA TRP A 143 -12.55 12.00 -4.51
C TRP A 143 -11.98 12.48 -5.85
N ALA A 144 -12.77 12.37 -6.93
CA ALA A 144 -12.41 12.75 -8.29
C ALA A 144 -12.45 14.26 -8.56
N ALA A 145 -13.22 15.03 -7.75
CA ALA A 145 -13.31 16.47 -7.92
C ALA A 145 -11.94 17.16 -7.74
N PRO A 146 -11.54 18.08 -8.65
CA PRO A 146 -10.30 18.84 -8.53
C PRO A 146 -10.22 19.56 -7.18
N ARG A 147 -9.09 19.40 -6.47
CA ARG A 147 -8.87 19.99 -5.13
C ARG A 147 -8.53 21.49 -5.14
N ALA A 148 -8.95 22.23 -6.16
CA ALA A 148 -8.83 23.68 -6.13
C ALA A 148 -9.79 24.25 -5.06
N GLY A 149 -9.25 24.75 -3.94
CA GLY A 149 -9.94 25.73 -3.09
C GLY A 149 -10.77 25.24 -1.89
N ARG A 150 -10.48 24.10 -1.25
CA ARG A 150 -11.21 23.66 -0.02
C ARG A 150 -10.32 23.32 1.17
N ALA A 151 -9.34 24.18 1.48
CA ALA A 151 -8.75 24.25 2.81
C ALA A 151 -9.70 25.05 3.71
N GLY A 152 -10.31 24.44 4.73
CA GLY A 152 -11.14 25.20 5.65
C GLY A 152 -11.97 24.36 6.60
N ASN A 153 -13.02 23.69 6.14
CA ASN A 153 -14.12 23.34 7.07
C ASN A 153 -14.47 21.85 7.26
N ARG A 154 -13.70 20.89 6.71
CA ARG A 154 -14.05 19.45 6.84
C ARG A 154 -13.08 18.57 7.63
N ALA A 155 -11.86 19.03 7.92
CA ALA A 155 -10.87 18.28 8.70
C ALA A 155 -11.39 17.90 10.10
N ARG A 156 -12.23 18.75 10.71
CA ARG A 156 -12.79 18.53 12.06
C ARG A 156 -13.89 17.46 12.13
N ARG A 157 -14.62 17.18 11.05
CA ARG A 157 -15.76 16.24 11.07
C ARG A 157 -15.39 14.78 10.78
N ARG A 158 -14.32 14.51 10.02
CA ARG A 158 -13.95 13.13 9.62
C ARG A 158 -12.98 12.41 10.56
N ALA A 159 -12.23 13.15 11.40
CA ALA A 159 -11.36 12.56 12.42
C ALA A 159 -12.11 11.74 13.51
N ARG A 160 -13.43 11.95 13.66
CA ARG A 160 -14.27 11.15 14.58
C ARG A 160 -14.76 9.81 14.03
N ALA A 161 -14.79 9.61 12.71
CA ALA A 161 -15.37 8.40 12.10
C ALA A 161 -14.33 7.29 11.80
N ALA A 162 -13.04 7.62 11.68
CA ALA A 162 -11.99 6.67 11.30
C ALA A 162 -11.26 5.99 12.48
N ARG A 163 -11.47 6.44 13.72
CA ARG A 163 -10.81 5.88 14.92
C ARG A 163 -11.17 4.41 15.26
N PRO A 164 -12.38 3.87 14.97
CA PRO A 164 -12.70 2.50 15.37
C PRO A 164 -12.19 1.41 14.42
N LEU A 165 -11.89 1.74 13.15
CA LEU A 165 -11.65 0.72 12.11
C LEU A 165 -10.18 0.28 12.04
N ALA A 166 -9.23 1.21 12.18
CA ALA A 166 -7.80 0.87 12.19
C ALA A 166 -7.41 0.02 13.42
N ALA A 167 -8.06 0.24 14.57
CA ALA A 167 -7.79 -0.50 15.81
C ALA A 167 -8.40 -1.92 15.85
N ARG A 168 -9.29 -2.25 14.89
CA ARG A 168 -9.99 -3.55 14.84
C ARG A 168 -9.30 -4.53 13.87
N ALA A 169 -8.67 -4.00 12.82
CA ALA A 169 -7.84 -4.79 11.91
C ALA A 169 -6.55 -5.29 12.59
N THR A 170 -5.89 -4.45 13.39
CA THR A 170 -4.64 -4.81 14.10
C THR A 170 -4.83 -5.86 15.18
N ARG A 171 -5.98 -5.90 15.88
CA ARG A 171 -6.25 -6.93 16.92
C ARG A 171 -6.54 -8.32 16.36
N ARG A 172 -7.09 -8.43 15.15
CA ARG A 172 -7.39 -9.74 14.55
C ARG A 172 -6.15 -10.42 13.96
N SER A 173 -5.20 -9.66 13.42
CA SER A 173 -3.93 -10.23 12.93
C SER A 173 -2.96 -10.59 14.07
N ALA A 174 -2.98 -9.88 15.20
CA ALA A 174 -2.19 -10.26 16.38
C ALA A 174 -2.70 -11.58 17.02
N ALA A 175 -4.01 -11.86 16.97
CA ALA A 175 -4.59 -13.08 17.52
C ALA A 175 -4.38 -14.34 16.65
N SER A 176 -3.99 -14.18 15.38
CA SER A 176 -3.68 -15.33 14.50
C SER A 176 -2.19 -15.74 14.53
N ALA A 177 -1.32 -14.92 15.13
CA ALA A 177 0.12 -15.19 15.23
C ALA A 177 0.49 -16.17 16.36
N ASP A 178 -0.44 -16.52 17.25
CA ASP A 178 -0.19 -17.33 18.45
C ASP A 178 -0.62 -18.81 18.31
N ARG A 179 -0.79 -19.30 17.07
CA ARG A 179 -1.05 -20.73 16.82
C ARG A 179 0.25 -21.46 16.50
N PRO A 180 0.64 -22.49 17.28
CA PRO A 180 1.84 -23.28 16.98
C PRO A 180 1.69 -23.97 15.61
N GLY A 181 2.75 -23.88 14.82
CA GLY A 181 2.69 -23.95 13.37
C GLY A 181 2.40 -25.32 12.76
N THR A 182 1.51 -25.33 11.78
CA THR A 182 1.47 -26.35 10.74
C THR A 182 2.54 -26.04 9.70
N ARG A 183 3.75 -26.58 9.87
CA ARG A 183 4.72 -26.68 8.77
C ARG A 183 4.09 -27.53 7.67
N ALA A 184 3.82 -26.92 6.51
CA ALA A 184 3.50 -27.68 5.30
C ALA A 184 4.73 -28.54 4.94
N ARG A 185 4.59 -29.87 5.07
CA ARG A 185 5.57 -30.81 4.52
C ARG A 185 5.29 -30.92 3.02
N TYR A 186 6.25 -30.49 2.20
CA TYR A 186 6.24 -30.81 0.78
C TYR A 186 6.60 -32.28 0.58
N PRO A 187 5.86 -33.05 -0.23
CA PRO A 187 6.27 -34.40 -0.60
C PRO A 187 7.49 -34.30 -1.51
N THR A 188 8.57 -34.95 -1.11
CA THR A 188 9.73 -35.20 -1.98
C THR A 188 9.33 -36.26 -3.00
N HIS A 189 9.27 -35.89 -4.28
CA HIS A 189 9.18 -36.86 -5.37
C HIS A 189 10.58 -37.40 -5.68
N SER A 190 10.81 -38.66 -5.29
CA SER A 190 11.89 -39.51 -5.75
C SER A 190 11.29 -40.69 -6.52
N GLY A 191 11.73 -40.89 -7.78
CA GLY A 191 11.25 -41.90 -8.73
C GLY A 191 10.28 -41.27 -9.74
N VAL A 192 10.53 -41.27 -11.05
CA VAL A 192 11.23 -42.22 -11.94
C VAL A 192 12.05 -41.45 -12.97
#